data_AF-A0A8H3W8Y8-F1
#
_entry.id   AF-A0A8H3W8Y8-F1
#
_cell.length_a   1.000
_cell.length_b   1.000
_cell.length_c   1.000
_cell.angle_alpha   90.00
_cell.angle_beta   90.00
_cell.angle_gamma   90.00
#
_symmetry.space_group_name_H-M   'P 1'
#
loop_
_entity.id
_entity.type
_entity.pdbx_description
1 polymer ?
#
loop_
_entity_poly.entity_id
_entity_poly.type
_entity_poly.pdbx_seq_one_letter_code
_entity_poly.pdbx_strand_id
1 'polypeptide(L)'
;MHFSSFISAAALFVSAHAGGLCADTTVTGDAITGFRFSTGYCPGAWQWYSRDKGTTITLNPDCQMRQAWPNPQAVTAVCIRNKAGENKCVKAPTEADQNFCGIPTDWCNNIENMWGW
;
A
#
# COMPACT_ATOMS: atom_id res chain seq x y z
N MET A 1 -52.28 5.67 13.96
CA MET A 1 -51.23 6.70 14.14
C MET A 1 -49.94 6.11 13.60
N HIS A 2 -49.37 6.78 12.61
CA HIS A 2 -48.22 6.35 11.84
C HIS A 2 -46.94 6.72 12.61
N PHE A 3 -46.07 5.76 12.89
CA PHE A 3 -44.73 6.02 13.42
C PHE A 3 -43.71 5.45 12.44
N SER A 4 -43.36 6.29 11.47
CA SER A 4 -42.09 6.21 10.76
C SER A 4 -40.97 6.55 11.75
N SER A 5 -39.78 5.95 11.59
CA SER A 5 -38.49 6.67 11.52
C SER A 5 -37.26 5.76 11.66
N PHE A 6 -36.61 5.57 10.50
CA PHE A 6 -35.17 5.63 10.21
C PHE A 6 -34.21 4.66 10.92
N ILE A 7 -33.84 3.58 10.22
CA ILE A 7 -32.58 2.87 10.45
C ILE A 7 -31.49 3.68 9.74
N SER A 8 -30.65 4.38 10.51
CA SER A 8 -29.40 4.96 10.01
C SER A 8 -28.44 3.84 9.64
N ALA A 9 -28.36 3.50 8.36
CA ALA A 9 -27.28 2.69 7.83
C ALA A 9 -26.03 3.58 7.76
N ALA A 10 -25.03 3.29 8.59
CA ALA A 10 -23.69 3.83 8.40
C ALA A 10 -23.17 3.30 7.06
N ALA A 11 -23.06 4.19 6.07
CA ALA A 11 -22.38 3.88 4.82
C ALA A 11 -20.89 3.72 5.15
N LEU A 12 -20.43 2.47 5.28
CA LEU A 12 -19.02 2.16 5.21
C LEU A 12 -18.56 2.52 3.81
N PHE A 13 -17.82 3.62 3.68
CA PHE A 13 -17.12 3.98 2.46
C PHE A 13 -16.07 2.91 2.20
N VAL A 14 -16.46 1.86 1.47
CA VAL A 14 -15.51 0.92 0.88
C VAL A 14 -14.91 1.67 -0.30
N SER A 15 -13.75 2.27 -0.08
CA SER A 15 -12.88 2.70 -1.18
C SER A 15 -12.52 1.45 -1.97
N ALA A 16 -13.28 1.17 -3.03
CA ALA A 16 -12.98 0.10 -3.96
C ALA A 16 -11.72 0.50 -4.71
N HIS A 17 -10.57 -0.03 -4.28
CA HIS A 17 -9.30 0.14 -4.98
C HIS A 17 -9.45 -0.54 -6.34
N ALA A 18 -9.30 0.21 -7.44
CA ALA A 18 -9.54 -0.24 -8.82
C ALA A 18 -8.66 -1.43 -9.30
N GLY A 19 -7.78 -1.96 -8.44
CA GLY A 19 -6.87 -3.08 -8.70
C GLY A 19 -6.92 -4.18 -7.63
N GLY A 20 -7.96 -4.20 -6.79
CA GLY A 20 -8.04 -5.14 -5.67
C GLY A 20 -7.01 -4.86 -4.57
N LEU A 21 -6.95 -5.72 -3.56
CA LEU A 21 -5.93 -5.68 -2.53
C LEU A 21 -4.72 -6.52 -2.95
N CYS A 22 -3.52 -6.07 -2.59
CA CYS A 22 -2.32 -6.88 -2.75
C CYS A 22 -2.46 -8.17 -1.92
N ALA A 23 -2.16 -9.31 -2.53
CA ALA A 23 -2.24 -10.61 -1.83
C ALA A 23 -1.17 -10.69 -0.73
N ASP A 24 -1.54 -11.21 0.43
CA ASP A 24 -0.61 -11.48 1.51
C ASP A 24 0.46 -12.50 1.07
N THR A 25 1.68 -12.37 1.61
CA THR A 25 2.79 -13.29 1.38
C THR A 25 3.68 -13.38 2.60
N THR A 26 4.62 -14.32 2.59
CA THR A 26 5.75 -14.38 3.52
C THR A 26 7.05 -14.15 2.76
N VAL A 27 8.06 -13.63 3.44
CA VAL A 27 9.39 -13.38 2.87
C VAL A 27 10.46 -14.08 3.70
N THR A 28 11.57 -14.42 3.06
CA THR A 28 12.75 -15.00 3.69
C THR A 28 14.00 -14.31 3.14
N GLY A 29 15.06 -14.22 3.94
CA GLY A 29 16.28 -13.51 3.56
C GLY A 29 16.17 -11.99 3.76
N ASP A 30 17.18 -11.28 3.26
CA ASP A 30 17.31 -9.84 3.47
C ASP A 30 16.52 -9.04 2.41
N ALA A 31 15.96 -7.91 2.84
CA ALA A 31 15.32 -6.97 1.93
C ALA A 31 16.35 -6.36 0.97
N ILE A 32 16.00 -6.28 -0.32
CA ILE A 32 16.84 -5.68 -1.35
C ILE A 32 16.74 -4.15 -1.38
N THR A 33 15.65 -3.59 -0.83
CA THR A 33 15.49 -2.14 -0.68
C THR A 33 14.69 -1.77 0.56
N GLY A 34 14.98 -0.58 1.11
CA GLY A 34 14.13 0.10 2.08
C GLY A 34 13.34 1.24 1.43
N PHE A 35 12.35 1.79 2.12
CA PHE A 35 11.57 2.90 1.60
C PHE A 35 11.90 4.22 2.31
N ARG A 36 11.76 5.32 1.58
CA ARG A 36 11.80 6.69 2.12
C ARG A 36 10.41 7.29 2.09
N PHE A 37 10.07 8.05 3.13
CA PHE A 37 8.88 8.88 3.16
C PHE A 37 9.19 10.27 2.58
N SER A 38 8.29 10.76 1.73
CA SER A 38 8.29 12.15 1.25
C SER A 38 6.92 12.78 1.48
N THR A 39 6.91 13.96 2.07
CA THR A 39 5.74 14.85 2.04
C THR A 39 5.73 15.54 0.68
N GLY A 40 4.68 15.33 -0.11
CA GLY A 40 4.51 16.01 -1.38
C GLY A 40 4.27 17.51 -1.21
N TYR A 41 4.28 18.25 -2.32
CA TYR A 41 4.09 19.70 -2.32
C TYR A 41 2.64 20.12 -1.97
N CYS A 42 1.66 19.26 -2.23
CA CYS A 42 0.25 19.53 -1.95
C CYS A 42 -0.16 19.00 -0.56
N PRO A 43 -1.11 19.67 0.14
CA PRO A 43 -1.70 19.13 1.36
C PRO A 43 -2.28 17.72 1.13
N GLY A 44 -1.94 16.78 2.00
CA GLY A 44 -2.38 15.38 1.88
C GLY A 44 -1.59 14.55 0.88
N ALA A 45 -0.66 15.15 0.12
CA ALA A 45 0.28 14.40 -0.69
C ALA A 45 1.39 13.83 0.19
N TRP A 46 1.53 12.51 0.17
CA TRP A 46 2.68 11.81 0.73
C TRP A 46 3.00 10.62 -0.15
N GLN A 47 4.23 10.15 -0.09
CA GLN A 47 4.64 8.96 -0.82
C GLN A 47 5.70 8.21 -0.03
N TRP A 48 5.54 6.89 0.04
CA TRP A 48 6.64 5.98 0.33
C TRP A 48 7.22 5.51 -0.99
N TYR A 49 8.53 5.64 -1.18
CA TYR A 49 9.20 5.22 -2.42
C TYR A 49 10.47 4.45 -2.09
N SER A 50 10.78 3.46 -2.92
CA SER A 50 12.01 2.68 -2.80
C SER A 50 13.25 3.58 -2.80
N ARG A 51 14.16 3.34 -1.87
CA ARG A 51 15.39 4.13 -1.71
C ARG A 51 16.40 3.82 -2.82
N ASP A 52 16.45 2.56 -3.23
CA ASP A 52 17.53 2.06 -4.08
C ASP A 52 17.17 2.17 -5.57
N LYS A 53 18.20 2.36 -6.39
CA LYS A 53 18.00 2.56 -7.82
C LYS A 53 17.56 1.26 -8.46
N GLY A 54 16.51 1.34 -9.26
CA GLY A 54 16.08 0.21 -10.06
C GLY A 54 15.29 -0.85 -9.29
N THR A 55 14.68 -0.46 -8.16
CA THR A 55 13.62 -1.19 -7.43
C THR A 55 12.34 -0.32 -7.35
N THR A 56 11.89 0.25 -8.47
CA THR A 56 10.89 1.33 -8.55
C THR A 56 9.49 0.92 -8.06
N ILE A 57 9.26 1.02 -6.74
CA ILE A 57 7.96 0.87 -6.10
C ILE A 57 7.59 2.12 -5.32
N THR A 58 6.31 2.45 -5.35
CA THR A 58 5.72 3.54 -4.57
C THR A 58 4.45 3.09 -3.86
N LEU A 59 4.14 3.71 -2.72
CA LEU A 59 2.83 3.68 -2.08
C LEU A 59 2.38 5.13 -1.85
N ASN A 60 1.16 5.42 -2.28
CA ASN A 60 0.62 6.78 -2.35
C ASN A 60 -0.61 6.93 -1.43
N PRO A 61 -1.16 8.15 -1.26
CA PRO A 61 -2.26 8.43 -0.33
C PRO A 61 -3.59 7.77 -0.71
N ASP A 62 -3.70 7.30 -1.95
CA ASP A 62 -4.79 6.46 -2.43
C ASP A 62 -4.69 5.00 -1.94
N CYS A 63 -3.70 4.71 -1.09
CA CYS A 63 -3.34 3.38 -0.60
C CYS A 63 -3.06 2.37 -1.72
N GLN A 64 -2.67 2.86 -2.91
CA GLN A 64 -2.24 2.00 -4.00
C GLN A 64 -0.72 1.88 -4.01
N MET A 65 -0.25 0.65 -3.85
CA MET A 65 1.10 0.28 -4.17
C MET A 65 1.23 0.16 -5.69
N ARG A 66 2.27 0.76 -6.25
CA ARG A 66 2.54 0.79 -7.69
C ARG A 66 3.98 0.40 -7.94
N GLN A 67 4.21 -0.46 -8.91
CA GLN A 67 5.54 -0.80 -9.41
C GLN A 67 5.70 -0.21 -10.80
N ALA A 68 6.78 0.51 -11.08
CA ALA A 68 6.99 1.12 -12.40
C ALA A 68 8.18 0.49 -13.11
N TRP A 69 8.09 0.41 -14.43
CA TRP A 69 9.16 -0.08 -15.31
C TRP A 69 9.87 1.10 -15.98
N PRO A 70 11.19 1.03 -16.22
CA PRO A 70 12.07 -0.12 -16.02
C PRO A 70 12.42 -0.39 -14.54
N ASN A 71 12.45 -1.68 -14.18
CA ASN A 71 12.79 -2.15 -12.84
C ASN A 71 13.84 -3.27 -12.89
N PRO A 72 15.14 -2.96 -13.06
CA PRO A 72 16.19 -3.97 -13.24
C PRO A 72 16.35 -4.91 -12.03
N GLN A 73 15.89 -4.52 -10.85
CA GLN A 73 15.73 -5.37 -9.68
C GLN A 73 14.26 -5.35 -9.27
N ALA A 74 13.49 -6.28 -9.85
CA ALA A 74 12.07 -6.40 -9.56
C ALA A 74 11.85 -6.71 -8.08
N VAL A 75 11.03 -5.91 -7.40
CA VAL A 75 10.58 -6.21 -6.05
C VAL A 75 9.38 -7.13 -6.18
N THR A 76 9.45 -8.27 -5.51
CA THR A 76 8.44 -9.32 -5.54
C THR A 76 7.49 -9.25 -4.35
N ALA A 77 7.95 -8.71 -3.22
CA ALA A 77 7.15 -8.52 -2.02
C ALA A 77 7.54 -7.23 -1.29
N VAL A 78 6.56 -6.66 -0.58
CA VAL A 78 6.75 -5.50 0.30
C VAL A 78 6.21 -5.84 1.67
N CYS A 79 7.03 -5.65 2.70
CA CYS A 79 6.58 -5.73 4.09
C CYS A 79 6.47 -4.33 4.69
N ILE A 80 5.37 -4.12 5.40
CA ILE A 80 5.01 -2.89 6.10
C ILE A 80 5.08 -3.20 7.59
N ARG A 81 5.78 -2.35 8.34
CA ARG A 81 5.63 -2.25 9.79
C ARG A 81 4.70 -1.10 10.12
N ASN A 82 3.66 -1.35 10.90
CA ASN A 82 2.77 -0.29 11.37
C ASN A 82 3.31 0.36 12.66
N LYS A 83 2.73 1.49 13.07
CA LYS A 83 3.10 2.24 14.29
C LYS A 83 2.84 1.48 15.60
N ALA A 84 2.11 0.36 15.56
CA ALA A 84 1.95 -0.55 16.68
C ALA A 84 3.06 -1.62 16.75
N GLY A 85 3.97 -1.64 15.78
CA GLY A 85 5.07 -2.60 15.68
C GLY A 85 4.72 -3.92 15.00
N GLU A 86 3.50 -4.05 14.46
CA GLU A 86 3.06 -5.24 13.74
C GLU A 86 3.58 -5.23 12.30
N ASN A 87 3.77 -6.42 11.72
CA ASN A 87 4.28 -6.56 10.35
C ASN A 87 3.26 -7.28 9.46
N LYS A 88 3.12 -6.79 8.23
CA LYS A 88 2.37 -7.46 7.15
C LYS A 88 3.19 -7.41 5.88
N CYS A 89 3.23 -8.53 5.17
CA CYS A 89 3.90 -8.64 3.89
C CYS A 89 2.89 -8.94 2.79
N VAL A 90 3.01 -8.26 1.67
CA VAL A 90 2.15 -8.42 0.49
C VAL A 90 2.99 -8.60 -0.76
N LYS A 91 2.44 -9.25 -1.78
CA LYS A 91 3.07 -9.31 -3.10
C LYS A 91 3.10 -7.91 -3.71
N ALA A 92 4.24 -7.56 -4.29
CA ALA A 92 4.34 -6.37 -5.11
C ALA A 92 3.53 -6.56 -6.41
N PRO A 93 2.88 -5.52 -6.94
CA PRO A 93 2.07 -5.65 -8.13
C PRO A 93 2.94 -5.90 -9.35
N THR A 94 2.43 -6.73 -10.26
CA THR A 94 3.07 -7.10 -11.52
C THR A 94 2.28 -6.57 -12.71
N GLU A 95 2.72 -6.84 -13.94
CA GLU A 95 1.96 -6.47 -15.15
C GLU A 95 0.56 -7.11 -15.18
N ALA A 96 0.39 -8.30 -14.60
CA ALA A 96 -0.91 -8.96 -14.47
C ALA A 96 -1.90 -8.15 -13.60
N ASP A 97 -1.37 -7.37 -12.65
CA ASP A 97 -2.12 -6.45 -11.78
C ASP A 97 -2.18 -5.04 -12.36
N GLN A 98 -1.89 -4.87 -13.66
CA GLN A 98 -1.70 -3.54 -14.30
C GLN A 98 -0.66 -2.67 -13.58
N ASN A 99 0.28 -3.33 -12.89
CA ASN A 99 1.32 -2.76 -12.05
C ASN A 99 0.84 -1.97 -10.82
N PHE A 100 -0.39 -2.19 -10.33
CA PHE A 100 -0.83 -1.64 -9.06
C PHE A 100 -1.76 -2.59 -8.25
N CYS A 101 -1.73 -2.46 -6.93
CA CYS A 101 -2.66 -3.14 -6.03
C CYS A 101 -2.85 -2.31 -4.74
N GLY A 102 -3.94 -2.55 -4.02
CA GLY A 102 -4.30 -1.79 -2.81
C GLY A 102 -3.71 -2.35 -1.52
N ILE A 103 -3.36 -1.48 -0.60
CA ILE A 103 -3.04 -1.80 0.79
C ILE A 103 -4.27 -1.48 1.65
N PRO A 104 -4.66 -2.35 2.61
CA PRO A 104 -5.72 -2.04 3.56
C PRO A 104 -5.50 -0.68 4.24
N THR A 105 -6.55 0.13 4.31
CA THR A 105 -6.47 1.54 4.75
C THR A 105 -5.98 1.68 6.19
N ASP A 106 -6.29 0.72 7.05
CA ASP A 106 -5.81 0.61 8.43
C ASP A 106 -4.28 0.44 8.50
N TRP A 107 -3.68 -0.28 7.55
CA TRP A 107 -2.23 -0.41 7.43
C TRP A 107 -1.59 0.82 6.77
N CYS A 108 -2.15 1.23 5.62
CA CYS A 108 -1.66 2.34 4.81
C CYS A 108 -1.51 3.66 5.58
N ASN A 109 -2.47 3.97 6.46
CA ASN A 109 -2.46 5.22 7.25
C ASN A 109 -1.63 5.14 8.54
N ASN A 110 -1.11 3.96 8.89
CA ASN A 110 -0.37 3.73 10.13
C ASN A 110 1.05 3.20 9.89
N ILE A 111 1.64 3.47 8.73
CA ILE A 111 2.98 2.99 8.39
C ILE A 111 4.02 3.66 9.29
N GLU A 112 4.89 2.83 9.86
CA GLU A 112 6.12 3.25 10.53
C GLU A 112 7.33 3.05 9.62
N ASN A 113 7.40 1.92 8.90
CA ASN A 113 8.47 1.63 7.95
C ASN A 113 8.05 0.59 6.89
N MET A 114 8.80 0.50 5.79
CA MET A 114 8.58 -0.48 4.72
C MET A 114 9.90 -0.98 4.13
N TRP A 115 9.89 -2.23 3.66
CA TRP A 115 11.01 -2.89 2.99
C TRP A 115 10.52 -3.74 1.81
N GLY A 116 11.37 -3.91 0.78
CA GLY A 116 11.08 -4.70 -0.42
C GLY A 116 12.06 -5.86 -0.59
N TRP A 117 11.55 -7.02 -1.02
CA TRP A 117 12.28 -8.26 -1.32
C TRP A 117 12.23 -8.58 -2.81
#